data_AF-A0ABD3QTE9-F1
#
_entry.id   AF-A0ABD3QTE9-F1
#
_cell.length_a   1.000
_cell.length_b   1.000
_cell.length_c   1.000
_cell.angle_alpha   90.00
_cell.angle_beta   90.00
_cell.angle_gamma   90.00
#
_symmetry.space_group_name_H-M   'P 1'
#
loop_
_entity.id
_entity.type
_entity.pdbx_description
1 polymer ?
#
loop_
_entity_poly.entity_id
_entity_poly.type
_entity_poly.pdbx_seq_one_letter_code
_entity_poly.pdbx_strand_id
1 'polypeptide(L)'
;MFRLISKIRLDRPTYYFRRNSPHHLFIKPCRPISTATAKSMLGFTEHCQPTIRELRHAYFEAAKLHHPDVVQQRNDDEEPTNHKVLDFRDITMAYEHLLQSAHLSPTSSQEPIITVDEEEEYRAACRNILGIPAEIVEESKKNPMFRQWLMGKTDAAMHWKMFFSQHGGLAEKLRPRVSLEGGSGGVVRRVETRRKKKR
;
A
#
# COMPACT_ATOMS: atom_id res chain seq x y z
N MET A 1 45.29 -11.78 -17.90
CA MET A 1 44.75 -11.49 -16.57
C MET A 1 43.23 -11.71 -16.58
N PHE A 2 42.76 -12.92 -16.28
CA PHE A 2 41.31 -13.21 -16.14
C PHE A 2 40.98 -13.46 -14.68
N ARG A 3 40.10 -12.62 -14.11
CA ARG A 3 39.66 -12.69 -12.71
C ARG A 3 38.63 -13.81 -12.52
N LEU A 4 38.83 -14.56 -11.44
CA LEU A 4 37.95 -15.59 -10.87
C LEU A 4 36.52 -15.06 -10.66
N ILE A 5 35.52 -15.87 -11.04
CA ILE A 5 34.14 -15.75 -10.55
C ILE A 5 33.84 -16.99 -9.71
N SER A 6 33.72 -16.77 -8.40
CA SER A 6 33.46 -17.77 -7.38
C SER A 6 32.02 -18.29 -7.43
N LYS A 7 31.88 -19.62 -7.37
CA LYS A 7 30.62 -20.36 -7.19
C LYS A 7 30.05 -20.11 -5.78
N ILE A 8 28.88 -19.49 -5.68
CA ILE A 8 28.09 -19.47 -4.45
C ILE A 8 27.18 -20.71 -4.44
N ARG A 9 27.39 -21.58 -3.46
CA ARG A 9 26.58 -22.77 -3.18
C ARG A 9 25.46 -22.33 -2.24
N LEU A 10 24.20 -22.48 -2.66
CA LEU A 10 23.03 -22.21 -1.84
C LEU A 10 22.61 -23.50 -1.14
N ASP A 11 22.95 -23.63 0.14
CA ASP A 11 22.36 -24.63 1.02
C ASP A 11 20.94 -24.21 1.39
N ARG A 12 20.00 -25.16 1.27
CA ARG A 12 18.57 -24.96 1.61
C ARG A 12 18.37 -25.26 3.10
N PRO A 13 17.91 -24.30 3.92
CA PRO A 13 17.51 -24.60 5.28
C PRO A 13 16.03 -25.01 5.33
N THR A 14 15.75 -26.16 5.95
CA THR A 14 14.42 -26.63 6.34
C THR A 14 13.99 -25.94 7.64
N TYR A 15 13.03 -25.03 7.58
CA TYR A 15 12.45 -24.38 8.76
C TYR A 15 11.02 -24.86 9.03
N TYR A 16 10.80 -25.36 10.24
CA TYR A 16 9.50 -25.75 10.78
C TYR A 16 8.67 -24.50 11.13
N PHE A 17 7.43 -24.49 10.66
CA PHE A 17 6.46 -23.39 10.79
C PHE A 17 5.71 -23.48 12.13
N ARG A 18 5.84 -22.47 12.99
CA ARG A 18 5.06 -22.32 14.23
C ARG A 18 3.84 -21.43 13.93
N ARG A 19 2.62 -21.98 13.99
CA ARG A 19 1.35 -21.25 13.82
C ARG A 19 1.03 -20.48 15.12
N ASN A 20 0.91 -19.16 15.05
CA ASN A 20 0.39 -18.34 16.15
C ASN A 20 -1.11 -18.07 15.98
N SER A 21 -1.79 -18.04 17.12
CA SER A 21 -3.24 -18.04 17.34
C SER A 21 -3.93 -16.73 16.92
N PRO A 22 -5.21 -16.78 16.49
CA PRO A 22 -5.97 -15.60 16.06
C PRO A 22 -6.63 -14.91 17.26
N HIS A 23 -6.21 -13.69 17.58
CA HIS A 23 -7.01 -12.80 18.42
C HIS A 23 -8.16 -12.25 17.58
N HIS A 24 -9.34 -12.82 17.79
CA HIS A 24 -10.60 -12.38 17.19
C HIS A 24 -10.99 -11.03 17.82
N LEU A 25 -10.65 -9.92 17.17
CA LEU A 25 -11.11 -8.59 17.55
C LEU A 25 -12.64 -8.59 17.44
N PHE A 26 -13.33 -8.49 18.58
CA PHE A 26 -14.79 -8.33 18.63
C PHE A 26 -15.17 -6.97 18.02
N ILE A 27 -15.57 -7.00 16.75
CA ILE A 27 -16.16 -5.84 16.08
C ILE A 27 -17.54 -5.61 16.70
N LYS A 28 -17.66 -4.65 17.63
CA LYS A 28 -18.98 -4.21 18.14
C LYS A 28 -19.85 -3.81 16.94
N PRO A 29 -21.11 -4.27 16.85
CA PRO A 29 -22.01 -3.92 15.75
C PRO A 29 -22.22 -2.41 15.74
N CYS A 30 -21.68 -1.80 14.69
CA CYS A 30 -21.76 -0.38 14.47
C CYS A 30 -23.17 0.00 14.03
N ARG A 31 -23.76 1.02 14.66
CA ARG A 31 -25.03 1.59 14.21
C ARG A 31 -24.85 2.09 12.77
N PRO A 32 -25.85 1.90 11.89
CA PRO A 32 -25.76 2.44 10.53
C PRO A 32 -25.63 3.95 10.60
N ILE A 33 -24.51 4.48 10.12
CA ILE A 33 -24.27 5.93 10.01
C ILE A 33 -24.93 6.41 8.71
N SER A 34 -25.61 7.56 8.76
CA SER A 34 -26.15 8.19 7.56
C SER A 34 -25.05 8.92 6.78
N THR A 35 -25.17 9.00 5.45
CA THR A 35 -24.19 9.70 4.61
C THR A 35 -24.03 11.18 5.01
N ALA A 36 -25.11 11.86 5.38
CA ALA A 36 -25.08 13.25 5.86
C ALA A 36 -24.29 13.38 7.17
N THR A 37 -24.51 12.46 8.12
CA THR A 37 -23.73 12.42 9.37
C THR A 37 -22.25 12.16 9.10
N ALA A 38 -21.93 11.20 8.23
CA ALA A 38 -20.55 10.89 7.87
C ALA A 38 -19.83 12.08 7.21
N LYS A 39 -20.52 12.82 6.33
CA LYS A 39 -19.98 14.06 5.73
C LYS A 39 -19.71 15.12 6.78
N SER A 40 -20.66 15.37 7.68
CA SER A 40 -20.52 16.34 8.76
C SER A 40 -19.35 15.99 9.69
N MET A 41 -19.13 14.70 10.00
CA MET A 41 -18.00 14.23 10.82
C MET A 41 -16.62 14.52 10.20
N LEU A 42 -16.53 14.57 8.88
CA LEU A 42 -15.29 14.90 8.15
C LEU A 42 -15.25 16.38 7.73
N GLY A 43 -16.18 17.22 8.19
CA GLY A 43 -16.20 18.65 7.88
C GLY A 43 -16.73 19.00 6.48
N PHE A 44 -17.41 18.07 5.80
CA PHE A 44 -18.06 18.36 4.53
C PHE A 44 -19.49 18.86 4.72
N THR A 45 -19.96 19.69 3.79
CA THR A 45 -21.37 20.09 3.70
C THR A 45 -22.22 18.96 3.12
N GLU A 46 -23.51 18.90 3.45
CA GLU A 46 -24.41 17.79 3.05
C GLU A 46 -24.48 17.61 1.52
N HIS A 47 -24.45 18.72 0.78
CA HIS A 47 -24.55 18.76 -0.67
C HIS A 47 -23.21 18.61 -1.41
N CYS A 48 -22.08 18.62 -0.71
CA CYS A 48 -20.76 18.44 -1.34
C CYS A 48 -20.57 16.99 -1.82
N GLN A 49 -19.97 16.81 -3.00
CA GLN A 49 -19.48 15.51 -3.48
C GLN A 49 -17.96 15.53 -3.48
N PRO A 50 -17.30 15.17 -2.36
CA PRO A 50 -15.85 15.22 -2.28
C PRO A 50 -15.23 14.19 -3.21
N THR A 51 -14.09 14.55 -3.79
CA THR A 51 -13.21 13.61 -4.49
C THR A 51 -12.54 12.65 -3.50
N ILE A 52 -12.02 11.51 -3.98
CA ILE A 52 -11.28 10.55 -3.13
C ILE A 52 -10.09 11.24 -2.44
N ARG A 53 -9.41 12.16 -3.14
CA ARG A 53 -8.28 12.92 -2.61
C ARG A 53 -8.71 13.82 -1.44
N GLU A 54 -9.78 14.58 -1.61
CA GLU A 54 -10.33 15.43 -0.55
C GLU A 54 -10.83 14.61 0.63
N LEU A 55 -11.50 13.48 0.37
CA LEU A 55 -11.97 12.57 1.42
C LEU A 55 -10.79 12.04 2.26
N ARG A 56 -9.70 11.61 1.62
CA ARG A 56 -8.48 11.16 2.31
C ARG A 56 -7.84 12.27 3.13
N HIS A 57 -7.77 13.48 2.56
CA HIS A 57 -7.19 14.64 3.23
C HIS A 57 -8.00 15.03 4.47
N ALA A 58 -9.33 15.14 4.34
CA ALA A 58 -10.23 15.45 5.45
C ALA A 58 -10.18 14.36 6.55
N TYR A 59 -10.12 13.09 6.16
CA TYR A 59 -9.91 12.00 7.11
C TYR A 59 -8.58 12.14 7.86
N PHE A 60 -7.48 12.45 7.17
CA PHE A 60 -6.18 12.62 7.81
C PHE A 60 -6.16 13.78 8.81
N GLU A 61 -6.73 14.93 8.45
CA GLU A 61 -6.86 16.08 9.35
C GLU A 61 -7.73 15.74 10.57
N ALA A 62 -8.89 15.12 10.38
CA ALA A 62 -9.77 14.70 11.46
C ALA A 62 -9.11 13.64 12.37
N ALA A 63 -8.44 12.65 11.78
CA ALA A 63 -7.72 11.58 12.47
C ALA A 63 -6.60 12.14 13.34
N LYS A 64 -5.84 13.12 12.84
CA LYS A 64 -4.76 13.78 13.60
C LYS A 64 -5.27 14.50 14.84
N LEU A 65 -6.46 15.12 14.75
CA LEU A 65 -7.08 15.83 15.87
C LEU A 65 -7.67 14.88 16.93
N HIS A 66 -8.18 13.72 16.51
CA HIS A 66 -8.89 12.78 17.38
C HIS A 66 -8.07 11.53 17.76
N HIS A 67 -6.78 11.49 17.41
CA HIS A 67 -5.93 10.33 17.74
C HIS A 67 -5.78 10.20 19.25
N PRO A 68 -5.91 8.98 19.84
CA PRO A 68 -5.81 8.79 21.29
C PRO A 68 -4.49 9.31 21.87
N ASP A 69 -3.38 9.19 21.13
CA ASP A 69 -2.08 9.70 21.56
C ASP A 69 -2.03 11.24 21.68
N VAL A 70 -2.87 11.97 20.93
CA VAL A 70 -2.93 13.44 20.96
C VAL A 70 -3.94 13.91 22.00
N VAL A 71 -5.09 13.23 22.12
CA VAL A 71 -6.16 13.58 23.06
C VAL A 71 -5.73 13.38 24.52
N GLN A 72 -4.87 12.40 24.80
CA GLN A 72 -4.32 12.19 26.16
C GLN A 72 -3.53 13.40 26.69
N GLN A 73 -3.00 14.27 25.83
CA GLN A 73 -2.25 15.46 26.25
C GLN A 73 -3.12 16.68 26.55
N ARG A 74 -4.39 16.72 26.12
CA ARG A 74 -5.25 17.90 26.25
C ARG A 74 -6.15 17.90 27.48
N ASN A 75 -6.42 16.75 28.06
CA ASN A 75 -7.42 16.61 29.12
C ASN A 75 -6.95 17.05 30.51
N ASP A 76 -5.69 17.49 30.68
CA ASP A 76 -5.18 17.91 31.99
C ASP A 76 -5.51 19.38 32.33
N ASP A 77 -5.86 20.24 31.35
CA ASP A 77 -5.94 21.69 31.56
C ASP A 77 -7.28 22.38 31.19
N GLU A 78 -8.26 21.70 30.57
CA GLU A 78 -9.49 22.36 30.07
C GLU A 78 -10.81 21.78 30.63
N GLU A 79 -11.66 22.68 31.14
CA GLU A 79 -13.03 22.44 31.59
C GLU A 79 -13.89 21.72 30.52
N PRO A 80 -14.70 20.71 30.87
CA PRO A 80 -15.45 19.90 29.92
C PRO A 80 -16.59 20.70 29.28
N THR A 81 -16.27 21.41 28.20
CA THR A 81 -17.29 21.96 27.29
C THR A 81 -18.05 20.79 26.65
N ASN A 82 -19.38 20.86 26.69
CA ASN A 82 -20.33 19.82 26.25
C ASN A 82 -20.35 19.60 24.72
N HIS A 83 -19.23 19.83 24.03
CA HIS A 83 -19.05 19.40 22.66
C HIS A 83 -18.89 17.88 22.65
N LYS A 84 -19.80 17.22 21.94
CA LYS A 84 -19.79 15.78 21.71
C LYS A 84 -18.44 15.39 21.10
N VAL A 85 -17.50 14.96 21.93
CA VAL A 85 -16.18 14.50 21.50
C VAL A 85 -16.39 13.33 20.55
N LEU A 86 -16.05 13.53 19.28
CA LEU A 86 -16.13 12.48 18.28
C LEU A 86 -15.02 11.47 18.60
N ASP A 87 -15.38 10.19 18.69
CA ASP A 87 -14.37 9.15 18.88
C ASP A 87 -13.61 8.93 17.55
N PHE A 88 -12.32 8.63 17.63
CA PHE A 88 -11.49 8.29 16.46
C PHE A 88 -12.13 7.18 15.61
N ARG A 89 -12.77 6.24 16.31
CA ARG A 89 -13.52 5.15 15.70
C ARG A 89 -14.65 5.67 14.79
N ASP A 90 -15.38 6.68 15.23
CA ASP A 90 -16.51 7.23 14.47
C ASP A 90 -16.02 7.95 13.20
N ILE A 91 -14.90 8.67 13.29
CA ILE A 91 -14.22 9.29 12.14
C ILE A 91 -13.81 8.24 11.10
N THR A 92 -13.25 7.11 11.57
CA THR A 92 -12.83 6.00 10.69
C THR A 92 -14.03 5.37 9.99
N MET A 93 -15.12 5.13 10.74
CA MET A 93 -16.34 4.58 10.17
C MET A 93 -17.00 5.53 9.16
N ALA A 94 -16.99 6.84 9.43
CA ALA A 94 -17.51 7.84 8.50
C ALA A 94 -16.73 7.82 7.18
N TYR A 95 -15.39 7.73 7.24
CA TYR A 95 -14.52 7.60 6.07
C TYR A 95 -14.82 6.34 5.26
N GLU A 96 -14.88 5.17 5.91
CA GLU A 96 -15.19 3.91 5.22
C GLU A 96 -16.59 3.90 4.60
N HIS A 97 -17.58 4.44 5.31
CA HIS A 97 -18.95 4.57 4.81
C HIS A 97 -19.00 5.44 3.55
N LEU A 98 -18.31 6.59 3.54
CA LEU A 98 -18.26 7.46 2.37
C LEU A 98 -17.49 6.83 1.20
N LEU A 99 -16.44 6.07 1.49
CA LEU A 99 -15.66 5.34 0.48
C LEU A 99 -16.49 4.25 -0.22
N GLN A 100 -17.37 3.57 0.52
CA GLN A 100 -18.27 2.54 0.00
C GLN A 100 -19.53 3.14 -0.66
N SER A 101 -19.95 4.32 -0.22
CA SER A 101 -21.11 5.00 -0.80
C SER A 101 -20.79 5.47 -2.22
N ALA A 102 -21.65 5.14 -3.19
CA ALA A 102 -21.55 5.57 -4.59
C ALA A 102 -21.73 7.09 -4.81
N HIS A 103 -21.59 7.89 -3.75
CA HIS A 103 -21.77 9.34 -3.72
C HIS A 103 -20.48 10.12 -4.04
N LEU A 104 -19.37 9.42 -4.26
CA LEU A 104 -18.14 10.00 -4.76
C LEU A 104 -18.29 10.31 -6.25
N SER A 105 -17.82 11.49 -6.67
CA SER A 105 -17.91 11.89 -8.06
C SER A 105 -17.25 10.83 -8.97
N PRO A 106 -17.98 10.19 -9.89
CA PRO A 106 -17.46 9.13 -10.75
C PRO A 106 -16.38 9.64 -11.72
N THR A 107 -16.23 10.96 -11.85
CA THR A 107 -15.16 11.59 -12.62
C THR A 107 -13.76 11.36 -12.04
N SER A 108 -13.65 10.98 -10.75
CA SER A 108 -12.37 10.71 -10.09
C SER A 108 -11.86 9.27 -10.26
N SER A 109 -12.65 8.38 -10.87
CA SER A 109 -12.27 6.99 -11.13
C SER A 109 -11.29 6.83 -12.29
N GLN A 110 -10.97 7.91 -13.02
CA GLN A 110 -10.10 7.88 -14.20
C GLN A 110 -8.83 8.73 -14.08
N GLU A 111 -8.65 9.48 -12.99
CA GLU A 111 -7.33 10.05 -12.76
C GLU A 111 -6.36 8.93 -12.38
N PRO A 112 -5.25 8.76 -13.12
CA PRO A 112 -4.25 7.78 -12.77
C PRO A 112 -3.74 8.12 -11.37
N ILE A 113 -4.02 7.24 -10.41
CA ILE A 113 -3.60 7.37 -8.99
C ILE A 113 -2.09 7.61 -8.86
N ILE A 114 -1.33 7.26 -9.90
CA ILE A 114 0.11 7.44 -10.02
C ILE A 114 0.36 8.41 -11.18
N THR A 115 0.94 9.56 -10.88
CA THR A 115 1.37 10.54 -11.88
C THR A 115 2.53 10.00 -12.73
N VAL A 116 2.74 10.56 -13.93
CA VAL A 116 3.85 10.15 -14.81
C VAL A 116 5.20 10.34 -14.11
N ASP A 117 5.33 11.45 -13.37
CA ASP A 117 6.55 11.81 -12.66
C ASP A 117 6.85 10.82 -11.52
N GLU A 118 5.83 10.45 -10.72
CA GLU A 118 5.98 9.44 -9.66
C GLU A 118 6.40 8.06 -10.22
N GLU A 119 5.85 7.69 -11.39
CA GLU A 119 6.19 6.43 -12.04
C GLU A 119 7.65 6.43 -12.54
N GLU A 120 8.11 7.56 -13.12
CA GLU A 120 9.48 7.70 -13.60
C GLU A 120 10.50 7.72 -12.45
N GLU A 121 10.18 8.42 -11.36
CA GLU A 121 11.00 8.42 -10.14
C GLU A 121 11.13 7.00 -9.57
N TYR A 122 10.03 6.25 -9.49
CA TYR A 122 10.06 4.86 -9.04
C TYR A 122 10.90 3.97 -9.95
N ARG A 123 10.78 4.12 -11.28
CA ARG A 123 11.63 3.39 -12.24
C ARG A 123 13.11 3.68 -12.04
N ALA A 124 13.47 4.95 -11.82
CA ALA A 124 14.84 5.36 -11.54
C ALA A 124 15.33 4.74 -10.23
N ALA A 125 14.53 4.78 -9.16
CA ALA A 125 14.87 4.20 -7.86
C ALA A 125 15.11 2.68 -7.93
N CYS A 126 14.25 1.92 -8.63
CA CYS A 126 14.44 0.48 -8.81
C CYS A 126 15.77 0.16 -9.50
N ARG A 127 16.13 0.91 -10.54
CA ARG A 127 17.41 0.70 -11.24
C ARG A 127 18.61 1.13 -10.40
N ASN A 128 18.54 2.26 -9.72
CA ASN A 128 19.66 2.82 -8.98
C ASN A 128 19.96 2.05 -7.69
N ILE A 129 18.93 1.59 -6.97
CA ILE A 129 19.08 0.95 -5.66
C ILE A 129 19.16 -0.57 -5.80
N LEU A 130 18.19 -1.17 -6.50
CA LEU A 130 18.11 -2.63 -6.62
C LEU A 130 18.86 -3.19 -7.84
N GLY A 131 19.18 -2.36 -8.84
CA GLY A 131 19.75 -2.82 -10.10
C GLY A 131 18.76 -3.61 -10.96
N ILE A 132 17.45 -3.50 -10.71
CA ILE A 132 16.40 -4.30 -11.33
C ILE A 132 15.36 -3.35 -11.96
N PRO A 133 14.82 -3.64 -13.16
CA PRO A 133 13.73 -2.85 -13.73
C PRO A 133 12.45 -2.94 -12.88
N ALA A 134 11.70 -1.84 -12.78
CA ALA A 134 10.51 -1.74 -11.96
C ALA A 134 9.43 -2.78 -12.31
N GLU A 135 9.35 -3.20 -13.59
CA GLU A 135 8.41 -4.22 -14.05
C GLU A 135 8.65 -5.56 -13.35
N ILE A 136 9.92 -5.96 -13.17
CA ILE A 136 10.28 -7.20 -12.48
C ILE A 136 10.04 -7.06 -10.98
N VAL A 137 10.25 -5.86 -10.42
CA VAL A 137 9.94 -5.56 -9.01
C VAL A 137 8.45 -5.74 -8.74
N GLU A 138 7.58 -5.19 -9.59
CA GLU A 138 6.12 -5.35 -9.48
C GLU A 138 5.67 -6.80 -9.68
N GLU A 139 6.25 -7.52 -10.64
CA GLU A 139 5.98 -8.95 -10.83
C GLU A 139 6.39 -9.76 -9.59
N SER A 140 7.54 -9.46 -9.00
CA SER A 140 8.04 -10.11 -7.78
C SER A 140 7.11 -9.83 -6.60
N LYS A 141 6.61 -8.60 -6.46
CA LYS A 141 5.62 -8.23 -5.43
C LYS A 141 4.32 -9.03 -5.53
N LYS A 142 3.92 -9.49 -6.72
CA LYS A 142 2.74 -10.33 -6.94
C LYS A 142 2.98 -11.79 -6.53
N ASN A 143 4.23 -12.23 -6.45
CA ASN A 143 4.57 -13.59 -6.08
C ASN A 143 4.46 -13.85 -4.55
N PRO A 144 3.62 -14.81 -4.10
CA PRO A 144 3.45 -15.09 -2.67
C PRO A 144 4.73 -15.61 -2.00
N MET A 145 5.57 -16.36 -2.72
CA MET A 145 6.85 -16.86 -2.19
C MET A 145 7.82 -15.71 -1.92
N PHE A 146 7.81 -14.68 -2.77
CA PHE A 146 8.61 -13.48 -2.57
C PHE A 146 8.15 -12.69 -1.35
N ARG A 147 6.82 -12.55 -1.16
CA ARG A 147 6.27 -11.92 0.06
C ARG A 147 6.65 -12.69 1.33
N GLN A 148 6.60 -14.01 1.29
CA GLN A 148 7.04 -14.84 2.40
C GLN A 148 8.55 -14.69 2.65
N TRP A 149 9.37 -14.64 1.59
CA TRP A 149 10.80 -14.38 1.70
C TRP A 149 11.09 -12.99 2.29
N LEU A 150 10.34 -11.97 1.90
CA LEU A 150 10.42 -10.63 2.49
C LEU A 150 10.20 -10.67 4.00
N MET A 151 9.34 -11.52 4.55
CA MET A 151 9.15 -11.60 6.00
C MET A 151 10.39 -12.12 6.76
N GLY A 152 11.38 -12.67 6.06
CA GLY A 152 12.64 -13.15 6.63
C GLY A 152 13.50 -12.05 7.27
N LYS A 153 14.56 -12.49 7.96
CA LYS A 153 15.58 -11.64 8.63
C LYS A 153 16.92 -11.60 7.90
N THR A 154 16.96 -11.98 6.62
CA THR A 154 18.20 -11.92 5.83
C THR A 154 18.51 -10.46 5.46
N ASP A 155 19.78 -10.12 5.31
CA ASP A 155 20.21 -8.77 4.90
C ASP A 155 19.56 -8.33 3.59
N ALA A 156 19.44 -9.27 2.64
CA ALA A 156 18.73 -9.03 1.39
C ALA A 156 17.24 -8.71 1.61
N ALA A 157 16.53 -9.44 2.47
CA ALA A 157 15.14 -9.14 2.77
C ALA A 157 14.99 -7.77 3.48
N MET A 158 15.92 -7.43 4.38
CA MET A 158 15.94 -6.12 5.04
C MET A 158 16.22 -4.98 4.05
N HIS A 159 17.14 -5.17 3.11
CA HIS A 159 17.42 -4.20 2.04
C HIS A 159 16.17 -3.91 1.20
N TRP A 160 15.44 -4.95 0.79
CA TRP A 160 14.19 -4.79 0.05
C TRP A 160 13.08 -4.15 0.89
N LYS A 161 12.95 -4.48 2.18
CA LYS A 161 12.00 -3.81 3.07
C LYS A 161 12.27 -2.31 3.18
N MET A 162 13.54 -1.94 3.35
CA MET A 162 13.94 -0.55 3.47
C MET A 162 13.61 0.21 2.18
N PHE A 163 13.93 -0.38 1.02
CA PHE A 163 13.53 0.16 -0.28
C PHE A 163 12.01 0.35 -0.35
N PHE A 164 11.21 -0.67 -0.05
CA PHE A 164 9.75 -0.55 -0.10
C PHE A 164 9.22 0.48 0.89
N SER A 165 9.75 0.59 2.11
CA SER A 165 9.29 1.61 3.06
C SER A 165 9.48 3.05 2.57
N GLN A 166 10.49 3.30 1.73
CA GLN A 166 10.77 4.62 1.17
C GLN A 166 9.92 4.93 -0.08
N HIS A 167 9.48 3.90 -0.82
CA HIS A 167 8.82 4.05 -2.12
C HIS A 167 7.35 3.59 -2.14
N GLY A 168 6.63 3.73 -1.01
CA GLY A 168 5.18 3.45 -0.94
C GLY A 168 4.79 1.99 -0.70
N GLY A 169 5.72 1.19 -0.18
CA GLY A 169 5.47 -0.15 0.33
C GLY A 169 5.23 -1.20 -0.76
N LEU A 170 4.29 -2.10 -0.48
CA LEU A 170 3.84 -3.13 -1.42
C LEU A 170 2.71 -2.66 -2.35
N ALA A 171 2.28 -1.39 -2.26
CA ALA A 171 1.28 -0.82 -3.14
C ALA A 171 1.80 -0.75 -4.58
N GLU A 172 0.97 -1.02 -5.57
CA GLU A 172 1.37 -0.95 -6.99
C GLU A 172 1.76 0.49 -7.33
N LYS A 173 2.94 0.66 -7.94
CA LYS A 173 3.53 1.97 -8.30
C LYS A 173 3.74 2.15 -9.80
N LEU A 174 3.43 1.12 -10.59
CA LEU A 174 3.37 1.24 -12.04
C LEU A 174 1.91 1.40 -12.46
N ARG A 175 1.67 2.30 -13.41
CA ARG A 175 0.35 2.36 -14.07
C ARG A 175 0.08 0.99 -14.71
N PRO A 176 -1.14 0.44 -14.57
CA PRO A 176 -1.51 -0.78 -15.27
C PRO A 176 -1.17 -0.58 -16.74
N ARG A 177 -0.41 -1.52 -17.33
CA ARG A 177 -0.26 -1.51 -18.78
C ARG A 177 -1.68 -1.64 -19.32
N VAL A 178 -2.13 -0.60 -20.00
CA VAL A 178 -3.37 -0.66 -20.77
C VAL A 178 -3.10 -1.73 -21.82
N SER A 179 -3.48 -2.96 -21.51
CA SER A 179 -3.50 -4.02 -22.49
C SER A 179 -4.49 -3.53 -23.54
N LEU A 180 -3.96 -3.03 -24.65
CA LEU A 180 -4.66 -2.94 -25.92
C LEU A 180 -4.99 -4.39 -26.31
N GLU A 181 -5.97 -5.00 -25.63
CA GLU A 181 -6.51 -6.30 -26.00
C GLU A 181 -7.29 -6.12 -27.31
N GLY A 182 -6.52 -6.18 -28.38
CA GLY A 182 -6.96 -6.22 -29.77
C GLY A 182 -5.82 -6.63 -30.70
N GLY A 183 -4.83 -7.40 -30.21
CA GLY A 183 -3.66 -7.77 -31.01
C GLY A 183 -2.92 -8.97 -30.44
N SER A 184 -3.17 -10.13 -31.04
CA SER A 184 -2.52 -11.42 -30.83
C SER A 184 -0.99 -11.38 -30.61
N GLY A 185 -0.51 -12.19 -29.66
CA GLY A 185 0.75 -12.93 -29.84
C GLY A 185 2.05 -12.15 -29.62
N GLY A 186 2.21 -11.46 -28.50
CA GLY A 186 3.51 -10.91 -28.07
C GLY A 186 4.43 -12.00 -27.51
N VAL A 187 5.22 -12.62 -28.39
CA VAL A 187 6.28 -13.59 -28.10
C VAL A 187 7.13 -13.17 -26.89
N VAL A 188 7.01 -13.93 -25.80
CA VAL A 188 7.99 -13.92 -24.70
C VAL A 188 9.34 -14.33 -25.29
N ARG A 189 10.24 -13.37 -25.50
CA ARG A 189 11.65 -13.65 -25.84
C ARG A 189 12.30 -14.38 -24.67
N ARG A 190 12.15 -15.70 -24.68
CA ARG A 190 12.86 -16.64 -23.82
C ARG A 190 14.36 -16.49 -24.14
N VAL A 191 15.10 -15.84 -23.25
CA VAL A 191 16.57 -15.77 -23.36
C VAL A 191 17.11 -17.16 -23.02
N GLU A 192 17.28 -17.97 -24.07
CA GLU A 192 17.76 -19.34 -23.97
C GLU A 192 19.29 -19.34 -23.75
N THR A 193 19.71 -19.41 -22.49
CA THR A 193 21.12 -19.57 -22.14
C THR A 193 21.59 -21.00 -22.44
N ARG A 194 21.96 -21.26 -23.69
CA ARG A 194 22.50 -22.55 -24.17
C ARG A 194 23.93 -22.76 -23.66
N ARG A 195 24.10 -23.47 -22.54
CA ARG A 195 25.41 -23.98 -22.08
C ARG A 195 25.92 -25.06 -23.05
N LYS A 196 26.93 -24.75 -23.85
CA LYS A 196 27.71 -25.76 -24.61
C LYS A 196 28.56 -26.59 -23.64
N LYS A 197 28.23 -27.87 -23.48
CA LYS A 197 29.07 -28.88 -22.84
C LYS A 197 30.11 -29.36 -23.87
N LYS A 198 31.38 -29.00 -23.70
CA LYS A 198 32.50 -29.61 -24.45
C LYS A 198 32.75 -30.99 -23.86
N ARG A 199 32.82 -32.02 -24.71
CA ARG A 199 33.42 -33.32 -24.40
C ARG A 199 34.93 -33.20 -24.50
#